data_AF-A0A8H3EDE0-F1
#
_entry.id   AF-A0A8H3EDE0-F1
#
_cell.length_a   1.000
_cell.length_b   1.000
_cell.length_c   1.000
_cell.angle_alpha   90.00
_cell.angle_beta   90.00
_cell.angle_gamma   90.00
#
_symmetry.space_group_name_H-M   'P 1'
#
loop_
_entity.id
_entity.type
_entity.pdbx_description
1 polymer ?
#
loop_
_entity_poly.entity_id
_entity_poly.type
_entity_poly.pdbx_seq_one_letter_code
_entity_poly.pdbx_strand_id
1 'polypeptide(L)'
;MASLRGIQQPELSKKLYKLIKSENHAIGAYESAGRERIGIASQLSDWGEATGDETVSDVSDKIGVLLSELGEQEDHFATNLEDYRTVLKTIRNMESSVQPSRDQRQRTMDEIAKLKHKEPENTKIATLEQQLVREEAQNLVAEAQLTNVTRQKLKEAYDIHFAAVIERAEKQIILASHGRRLLQLLDDTPVVPGDSRPTSFEHAAQARQILNDAEEDLREWTSNIEPINYQSQGMGSNLMPSEGAGGSITTAPATISADAIEPDQTRDRIDTSAEGSHLAKATSVEEEVQQQQQQEQEQPVAA
;
A
#
# COMPACT_ATOMS: atom_id res chain seq x y z
N MET A 1 28.73 25.03 -17.32
CA MET A 1 28.34 23.80 -18.06
C MET A 1 28.39 22.63 -17.10
N ALA A 2 27.26 22.31 -16.46
CA ALA A 2 27.15 21.19 -15.54
C ALA A 2 27.02 19.87 -16.34
N SER A 3 27.83 18.89 -15.95
CA SER A 3 27.94 17.57 -16.58
C SER A 3 26.60 16.82 -16.53
N LEU A 4 25.90 16.77 -17.65
CA LEU A 4 24.71 15.96 -17.91
C LEU A 4 25.08 14.53 -18.31
N ARG A 5 26.02 13.91 -17.59
CA ARG A 5 26.10 12.43 -17.55
C ARG A 5 25.16 11.94 -16.47
N GLY A 6 23.86 12.09 -16.73
CA GLY A 6 22.88 11.27 -16.04
C GLY A 6 23.27 9.82 -16.27
N ILE A 7 23.45 9.05 -15.20
CA ILE A 7 23.69 7.61 -15.22
C ILE A 7 22.69 7.02 -16.22
N GLN A 8 23.18 6.65 -17.40
CA GLN A 8 22.33 6.17 -18.47
C GLN A 8 21.84 4.80 -18.01
N GLN A 9 20.61 4.76 -17.52
CA GLN A 9 20.02 3.52 -17.00
C GLN A 9 20.15 2.42 -18.04
N PRO A 10 20.55 1.21 -17.65
CA PRO A 10 20.65 0.11 -18.59
C PRO A 10 19.32 -0.11 -19.32
N GLU A 11 19.36 -0.34 -20.64
CA GLU A 11 18.19 -0.36 -21.53
C GLU A 11 17.06 -1.26 -21.01
N LEU A 12 17.40 -2.42 -20.45
CA LEU A 12 16.43 -3.38 -19.91
C LEU A 12 15.59 -2.77 -18.79
N SER A 13 16.22 -2.03 -17.88
CA SER A 13 15.57 -1.48 -16.67
C SER A 13 14.71 -0.25 -16.92
N LYS A 14 14.84 0.40 -18.09
CA LYS A 14 14.19 1.70 -18.36
C LYS A 14 12.66 1.62 -18.34
N LYS A 15 12.09 0.53 -18.88
CA LYS A 15 10.64 0.35 -18.94
C LYS A 15 10.05 0.19 -17.54
N LEU A 16 10.65 -0.69 -16.74
CA LEU A 16 10.20 -0.93 -15.37
C LEU A 16 10.45 0.29 -14.48
N TYR A 17 11.55 1.02 -14.68
CA TYR A 17 11.78 2.31 -14.01
C TYR A 17 10.67 3.32 -14.32
N LYS A 18 10.24 3.44 -15.58
CA LYS A 18 9.12 4.31 -15.95
C LYS A 18 7.83 3.88 -15.26
N LEU A 19 7.54 2.58 -15.20
CA LEU A 19 6.39 2.04 -14.46
C LEU A 19 6.45 2.42 -12.97
N ILE A 20 7.56 2.11 -12.29
CA ILE A 20 7.77 2.47 -10.87
C ILE A 20 7.62 3.98 -10.62
N LYS A 21 8.05 4.80 -11.57
CA LYS A 21 7.85 6.25 -11.49
C LYS A 21 6.37 6.61 -11.61
N SER A 22 5.64 6.05 -12.57
CA SER A 22 4.20 6.26 -12.72
C SER A 22 3.42 5.83 -11.47
N GLU A 23 3.75 4.67 -10.89
CA GLU A 23 3.13 4.19 -9.63
C GLU A 23 3.31 5.19 -8.48
N ASN A 24 4.49 5.83 -8.38
CA ASN A 24 4.71 6.87 -7.37
C ASN A 24 3.77 8.08 -7.52
N HIS A 25 3.37 8.40 -8.75
CA HIS A 25 2.42 9.50 -8.98
C HIS A 25 1.01 9.07 -8.59
N ALA A 26 0.64 7.81 -8.86
CA ALA A 26 -0.64 7.24 -8.44
C ALA A 26 -0.75 7.21 -6.91
N ILE A 27 0.29 6.74 -6.21
CA ILE A 27 0.36 6.74 -4.74
C ILE A 27 0.15 8.16 -4.19
N GLY A 28 0.89 9.15 -4.70
CA GLY A 28 0.72 10.54 -4.26
C GLY A 28 -0.67 11.13 -4.57
N ALA A 29 -1.35 10.63 -5.59
CA ALA A 29 -2.74 11.00 -5.88
C ALA A 29 -3.71 10.42 -4.85
N TYR A 30 -3.52 9.18 -4.40
CA TYR A 30 -4.32 8.57 -3.32
C TYR A 30 -4.10 9.26 -1.98
N GLU A 31 -2.85 9.55 -1.61
CA GLU A 31 -2.53 10.34 -0.40
C GLU A 31 -3.21 11.72 -0.42
N SER A 32 -3.19 12.37 -1.59
CA SER A 32 -3.83 13.68 -1.76
C SER A 32 -5.35 13.56 -1.66
N ALA A 33 -5.94 12.53 -2.29
CA ALA A 33 -7.37 12.28 -2.19
C ALA A 33 -7.81 12.01 -0.75
N GLY A 34 -7.03 11.27 0.05
CA GLY A 34 -7.29 11.04 1.47
C GLY A 34 -7.29 12.35 2.27
N ARG A 35 -6.28 13.20 2.09
CA ARG A 35 -6.21 14.52 2.75
C ARG A 35 -7.38 15.44 2.37
N GLU A 36 -7.69 15.54 1.08
CA GLU A 36 -8.82 16.34 0.59
C GLU A 36 -10.15 15.81 1.14
N ARG A 37 -10.29 14.49 1.27
CA ARG A 37 -11.48 13.86 1.85
C ARG A 37 -11.70 14.27 3.31
N ILE A 38 -10.65 14.31 4.12
CA ILE A 38 -10.71 14.80 5.51
C ILE A 38 -11.06 16.29 5.56
N GLY A 39 -10.51 17.10 4.65
CA GLY A 39 -10.88 18.51 4.53
C GLY A 39 -12.37 18.70 4.18
N ILE A 40 -12.89 17.90 3.24
CA ILE A 40 -14.32 17.89 2.88
C ILE A 40 -15.18 17.48 4.07
N ALA A 41 -14.74 16.52 4.88
CA ALA A 41 -15.45 16.09 6.08
C ALA A 41 -15.62 17.25 7.09
N SER A 42 -14.54 17.97 7.40
CA SER A 42 -14.61 19.15 8.27
C SER A 42 -15.55 20.23 7.72
N GLN A 43 -15.44 20.53 6.42
CA GLN A 43 -16.30 21.52 5.77
C GLN A 43 -17.78 21.14 5.82
N LEU A 44 -18.09 19.84 5.74
CA LEU A 44 -19.46 19.34 5.83
C LEU A 44 -20.04 19.56 7.22
N SER A 45 -19.29 19.22 8.28
CA SER A 45 -19.70 19.46 9.67
C SER A 45 -19.90 20.95 9.94
N ASP A 46 -18.94 21.80 9.55
CA ASP A 46 -19.01 23.26 9.71
C ASP A 46 -20.24 23.86 9.01
N TRP A 47 -20.52 23.39 7.78
CA TRP A 47 -21.70 23.82 7.03
C TRP A 47 -23.00 23.40 7.71
N GLY A 48 -23.06 22.16 8.21
CA GLY A 48 -24.22 21.63 8.90
C GLY A 48 -24.59 22.45 10.13
N GLU A 49 -23.61 22.78 10.97
CA GLU A 49 -23.80 23.66 12.14
C GLU A 49 -24.34 25.03 11.72
N ALA A 50 -23.79 25.61 10.64
CA ALA A 50 -24.20 26.92 10.14
C ALA A 50 -25.64 26.96 9.58
N THR A 51 -26.29 25.82 9.35
CA THR A 51 -27.69 25.78 8.88
C THR A 51 -28.68 26.18 9.97
N GLY A 52 -28.31 26.03 11.25
CA GLY A 52 -29.22 26.22 12.39
C GLY A 52 -30.32 25.15 12.51
N ASP A 53 -30.24 24.07 11.73
CA ASP A 53 -31.10 22.89 11.84
C ASP A 53 -30.34 21.80 12.60
N GLU A 54 -30.79 21.48 13.83
CA GLU A 54 -30.10 20.50 14.69
C GLU A 54 -30.01 19.10 14.04
N THR A 55 -31.02 18.71 13.26
CA THR A 55 -31.03 17.40 12.59
C THR A 55 -29.98 17.37 11.46
N VAL A 56 -29.92 18.43 10.66
CA VAL A 56 -28.91 18.55 9.60
C VAL A 56 -27.51 18.64 10.21
N SER A 57 -27.35 19.41 11.30
CA SER A 57 -26.10 19.55 12.03
C SER A 57 -25.59 18.19 12.51
N ASP A 58 -26.38 17.45 13.30
CA ASP A 58 -25.97 16.15 13.86
C ASP A 58 -25.67 15.11 12.77
N VAL A 59 -26.53 15.00 11.75
CA VAL A 59 -26.32 14.02 10.68
C VAL A 59 -25.10 14.37 9.82
N SER A 60 -24.88 15.65 9.51
CA SER A 60 -23.71 16.10 8.76
C SER A 60 -22.40 15.86 9.51
N ASP A 61 -22.40 16.05 10.84
CA ASP A 61 -21.26 15.75 11.71
C ASP A 61 -20.91 14.25 11.65
N LYS A 62 -21.91 13.37 11.79
CA LYS A 62 -21.67 11.92 11.75
C LYS A 62 -21.24 11.44 10.36
N ILE A 63 -21.74 12.06 9.29
CA ILE A 63 -21.24 11.82 7.93
C ILE A 63 -19.78 12.30 7.82
N GLY A 64 -19.44 13.44 8.42
CA GLY A 64 -18.07 13.94 8.51
C GLY A 64 -17.11 12.92 9.14
N VAL A 65 -17.50 12.26 10.23
CA VAL A 65 -16.71 11.18 10.84
C VAL A 65 -16.46 10.03 9.84
N LEU A 66 -17.51 9.53 9.17
CA LEU A 66 -17.36 8.46 8.17
C LEU A 66 -16.54 8.87 6.95
N LEU A 67 -16.67 10.12 6.48
CA LEU A 67 -15.85 10.65 5.40
C LEU A 67 -14.38 10.76 5.83
N SER A 68 -14.10 11.15 7.07
CA SER A 68 -12.73 11.21 7.59
C SER A 68 -12.09 9.83 7.62
N GLU A 69 -12.81 8.82 8.11
CA GLU A 69 -12.38 7.41 8.09
C GLU A 69 -12.17 6.90 6.65
N LEU A 70 -13.04 7.25 5.69
CA LEU A 70 -12.78 6.96 4.27
C LEU A 70 -11.47 7.57 3.77
N GLY A 71 -11.09 8.75 4.29
CA GLY A 71 -9.80 9.39 4.00
C GLY A 71 -8.61 8.63 4.58
N GLU A 72 -8.73 8.13 5.82
CA GLU A 72 -7.71 7.27 6.46
C GLU A 72 -7.51 5.96 5.68
N GLN A 73 -8.60 5.35 5.19
CA GLN A 73 -8.50 4.15 4.35
C GLN A 73 -7.73 4.39 3.03
N GLU A 74 -7.74 5.61 2.47
CA GLU A 74 -6.90 5.95 1.30
C GLU A 74 -5.41 6.03 1.66
N ASP A 75 -5.07 6.49 2.86
CA ASP A 75 -3.68 6.57 3.34
C ASP A 75 -3.10 5.17 3.62
N HIS A 76 -3.90 4.29 4.23
CA HIS A 76 -3.55 2.88 4.37
C HIS A 76 -3.33 2.20 3.01
N PHE A 77 -4.21 2.46 2.04
CA PHE A 77 -4.05 1.93 0.69
C PHE A 77 -2.78 2.47 0.01
N ALA A 78 -2.48 3.76 0.13
CA ALA A 78 -1.26 4.36 -0.41
C ALA A 78 0.01 3.72 0.19
N THR A 79 0.00 3.42 1.49
CA THR A 79 1.09 2.70 2.17
C THR A 79 1.29 1.30 1.59
N ASN A 80 0.22 0.53 1.42
CA ASN A 80 0.28 -0.81 0.81
C ASN A 80 0.77 -0.78 -0.64
N LEU A 81 0.41 0.26 -1.40
CA LEU A 81 0.94 0.45 -2.76
C LEU A 81 2.44 0.75 -2.78
N GLU A 82 3.01 1.40 -1.75
CA GLU A 82 4.46 1.60 -1.65
C GLU A 82 5.20 0.28 -1.34
N ASP A 83 4.58 -0.63 -0.59
CA ASP A 83 5.11 -1.99 -0.38
C ASP A 83 5.19 -2.77 -1.69
N TYR A 84 4.08 -2.82 -2.46
CA TYR A 84 4.06 -3.36 -3.82
C TYR A 84 5.16 -2.74 -4.70
N ARG A 85 5.28 -1.41 -4.68
CA ARG A 85 6.26 -0.67 -5.47
C ARG A 85 7.70 -1.00 -5.06
N THR A 86 7.94 -1.29 -3.79
CA THR A 86 9.24 -1.75 -3.28
C THR A 86 9.63 -3.11 -3.86
N VAL A 87 8.67 -4.02 -4.02
CA VAL A 87 8.90 -5.31 -4.70
C VAL A 87 9.27 -5.10 -6.18
N LEU A 88 8.62 -4.17 -6.89
CA LEU A 88 9.00 -3.83 -8.27
C LEU A 88 10.41 -3.23 -8.38
N LYS A 89 10.84 -2.41 -7.40
CA LYS A 89 12.22 -1.88 -7.37
C LYS A 89 13.24 -3.02 -7.30
N THR A 90 12.93 -4.11 -6.59
CA THR A 90 13.79 -5.31 -6.53
C THR A 90 13.97 -5.95 -7.91
N ILE A 91 12.90 -6.08 -8.71
CA ILE A 91 12.99 -6.60 -10.09
C ILE A 91 13.88 -5.70 -10.95
N ARG A 92 13.66 -4.37 -10.91
CA ARG A 92 14.48 -3.39 -11.66
C ARG A 92 15.96 -3.46 -11.26
N ASN A 93 16.26 -3.65 -9.97
CA ASN A 93 17.62 -3.78 -9.48
C ASN A 93 18.28 -5.05 -10.03
N MET A 94 17.55 -6.17 -10.05
CA MET A 94 18.01 -7.41 -10.67
C MET A 94 18.28 -7.23 -12.16
N GLU A 95 17.35 -6.61 -12.90
CA GLU A 95 17.54 -6.25 -14.32
C GLU A 95 18.81 -5.41 -14.55
N SER A 96 19.08 -4.45 -13.67
CA SER A 96 20.27 -3.60 -13.76
C SER A 96 21.55 -4.38 -13.44
N SER A 97 21.51 -5.30 -12.48
CA SER A 97 22.66 -6.08 -12.04
C SER A 97 23.16 -7.11 -13.08
N VAL A 98 22.30 -7.53 -14.00
CA VAL A 98 22.63 -8.50 -15.08
C VAL A 98 23.36 -7.83 -16.25
N GLN A 99 23.21 -6.51 -16.40
CA GLN A 99 23.72 -5.76 -17.54
C GLN A 99 25.26 -5.79 -17.66
N PRO A 100 26.04 -5.65 -16.56
CA PRO A 100 27.48 -5.83 -16.61
C PRO A 100 27.91 -7.19 -17.19
N SER A 101 27.19 -8.27 -16.90
CA SER A 101 27.50 -9.60 -17.42
C SER A 101 27.27 -9.70 -18.94
N ARG A 102 26.18 -9.10 -19.43
CA ARG A 102 25.89 -8.99 -20.87
C ARG A 102 26.96 -8.18 -21.60
N ASP A 103 27.30 -7.02 -21.04
CA ASP A 103 28.29 -6.12 -21.62
C ASP A 103 29.68 -6.75 -21.66
N GLN A 104 30.06 -7.46 -20.59
CA GLN A 104 31.36 -8.14 -20.52
C GLN A 104 31.48 -9.22 -21.59
N ARG A 105 30.46 -10.08 -21.73
CA ARG A 105 30.40 -11.08 -22.80
C ARG A 105 30.48 -10.46 -24.19
N GLN A 106 29.73 -9.38 -24.43
CA GLN A 106 29.73 -8.69 -25.72
C GLN A 106 31.10 -8.07 -26.04
N ARG A 107 31.75 -7.42 -25.06
CA ARG A 107 33.09 -6.83 -25.22
C ARG A 107 34.13 -7.89 -25.60
N THR A 108 34.14 -9.03 -24.91
CA THR A 108 35.08 -10.13 -25.20
C THR A 108 34.82 -10.71 -26.59
N MET A 109 33.56 -10.87 -26.98
CA MET A 109 33.18 -11.31 -28.33
C MET A 109 33.66 -10.35 -29.42
N ASP A 110 33.48 -9.03 -29.21
CA ASP A 110 33.93 -8.00 -30.15
C ASP A 110 35.47 -7.94 -30.25
N GLU A 111 36.19 -8.16 -29.13
CA GLU A 111 37.64 -8.23 -29.11
C GLU A 111 38.16 -9.44 -29.89
N ILE A 112 37.53 -10.61 -29.73
CA ILE A 112 37.82 -11.82 -30.52
C ILE A 112 37.60 -11.55 -32.01
N ALA A 113 36.44 -10.97 -32.39
CA ALA A 113 36.13 -10.68 -33.78
C ALA A 113 37.14 -9.71 -34.41
N LYS A 114 37.53 -8.67 -33.67
CA LYS A 114 38.54 -7.70 -34.10
C LYS A 114 39.93 -8.34 -34.29
N LEU A 115 40.37 -9.17 -33.35
CA LEU A 115 41.66 -9.86 -33.45
C LEU A 115 41.66 -10.88 -34.60
N LYS A 116 40.59 -11.67 -34.76
CA LYS A 116 40.45 -12.59 -35.90
C LYS A 116 40.52 -11.89 -37.25
N HIS A 117 39.99 -10.68 -37.37
CA HIS A 117 40.05 -9.89 -38.60
C HIS A 117 41.41 -9.24 -38.85
N LYS A 118 42.09 -8.71 -37.82
CA LYS A 118 43.33 -7.93 -37.99
C LYS A 118 44.61 -8.75 -37.87
N GLU A 119 44.63 -9.73 -36.98
CA GLU A 119 45.81 -10.51 -36.59
C GLU A 119 45.42 -11.96 -36.30
N PRO A 120 45.11 -12.77 -37.33
CA PRO A 120 44.55 -14.11 -37.16
C PRO A 120 45.49 -15.10 -36.46
N GLU A 121 46.80 -14.88 -36.52
CA GLU A 121 47.83 -15.72 -35.88
C GLU A 121 48.11 -15.31 -34.42
N ASN A 122 47.36 -14.36 -33.86
CA ASN A 122 47.59 -13.87 -32.51
C ASN A 122 47.20 -14.92 -31.46
N THR A 123 48.17 -15.36 -30.66
CA THR A 123 47.99 -16.40 -29.62
C THR A 123 46.99 -16.02 -28.53
N LYS A 124 46.68 -14.72 -28.38
CA LYS A 124 45.66 -14.21 -27.44
C LYS A 124 44.23 -14.63 -27.83
N ILE A 125 43.99 -15.01 -29.08
CA ILE A 125 42.66 -15.44 -29.54
C ILE A 125 42.19 -16.66 -28.73
N ALA A 126 43.04 -17.68 -28.57
CA ALA A 126 42.70 -18.89 -27.82
C ALA A 126 42.39 -18.59 -26.33
N THR A 127 43.11 -17.65 -25.72
CA THR A 127 42.84 -17.25 -24.32
C THR A 127 41.53 -16.49 -24.18
N LEU A 128 41.22 -15.59 -25.12
CA LEU A 128 39.95 -14.85 -25.13
C LEU A 128 38.77 -15.77 -25.42
N GLU A 129 38.92 -16.79 -26.27
CA GLU A 129 37.89 -17.79 -26.50
C GLU A 129 37.56 -18.60 -25.23
N GLN A 130 38.58 -19.02 -24.46
CA GLN A 130 38.35 -19.66 -23.16
C GLN A 130 37.68 -18.72 -22.15
N GLN A 131 38.07 -17.43 -22.14
CA GLN A 131 37.43 -16.41 -21.33
C GLN A 131 35.95 -16.23 -21.73
N LEU A 132 35.65 -16.18 -23.02
CA LEU A 132 34.29 -16.06 -23.54
C LEU A 132 33.40 -17.21 -23.05
N VAL A 133 33.89 -18.46 -23.10
CA VAL A 133 33.13 -19.62 -22.60
C VAL A 133 32.78 -19.47 -21.11
N ARG A 134 33.72 -18.94 -20.30
CA ARG A 134 33.46 -18.67 -18.88
C ARG A 134 32.43 -17.55 -18.68
N GLU A 135 32.55 -16.46 -19.42
CA GLU A 135 31.63 -15.32 -19.36
C GLU A 135 30.23 -15.69 -19.87
N GLU A 136 30.12 -16.56 -20.88
CA GLU A 136 28.86 -17.12 -21.36
C GLU A 136 28.17 -17.95 -20.28
N ALA A 137 28.91 -18.83 -19.59
CA ALA A 137 28.37 -19.60 -18.47
C ALA A 137 27.85 -18.69 -17.35
N GLN A 138 28.60 -17.64 -16.99
CA GLN A 138 28.17 -16.65 -16.00
C GLN A 138 26.92 -15.89 -16.45
N ASN A 139 26.86 -15.46 -17.71
CA ASN A 139 25.70 -14.79 -18.28
C ASN A 139 24.47 -15.71 -18.26
N LEU A 140 24.60 -16.99 -18.61
CA LEU A 140 23.50 -17.96 -18.54
C LEU A 140 22.92 -18.09 -17.12
N VAL A 141 23.78 -18.14 -16.10
CA VAL A 141 23.34 -18.19 -14.70
C VAL A 141 22.62 -16.88 -14.31
N ALA A 142 23.17 -15.73 -14.68
CA ALA A 142 22.57 -14.42 -14.39
C ALA A 142 21.20 -14.24 -15.06
N GLU A 143 21.05 -14.68 -16.32
CA GLU A 143 19.77 -14.64 -17.05
C GLU A 143 18.71 -15.58 -16.45
N ALA A 144 19.13 -16.77 -16.02
CA ALA A 144 18.25 -17.71 -15.33
C ALA A 144 17.77 -17.14 -13.98
N GLN A 145 18.68 -16.55 -13.21
CA GLN A 145 18.35 -15.86 -11.96
C GLN A 145 17.39 -14.69 -12.19
N LEU A 146 17.65 -13.85 -13.20
CA LEU A 146 16.77 -12.75 -13.57
C LEU A 146 15.35 -13.25 -13.87
N THR A 147 15.24 -14.31 -14.67
CA THR A 147 13.94 -14.89 -15.04
C THR A 147 13.18 -15.41 -13.82
N ASN A 148 13.87 -16.12 -12.93
CA ASN A 148 13.28 -16.70 -11.73
C ASN A 148 12.82 -15.61 -10.75
N VAL A 149 13.69 -14.65 -10.45
CA VAL A 149 13.38 -13.53 -9.55
C VAL A 149 12.27 -12.66 -10.13
N THR A 150 12.30 -12.37 -11.43
CA THR A 150 11.23 -11.59 -12.07
C THR A 150 9.88 -12.27 -11.91
N ARG A 151 9.77 -13.58 -12.16
CA ARG A 151 8.52 -14.34 -11.98
C ARG A 151 8.06 -14.34 -10.53
N GLN A 152 8.97 -14.63 -9.60
CA GLN A 152 8.64 -14.70 -8.17
C GLN A 152 8.17 -13.34 -7.65
N LYS A 153 8.94 -12.28 -7.90
CA LYS A 153 8.68 -10.96 -7.37
C LYS A 153 7.52 -10.26 -8.08
N LEU A 154 7.28 -10.53 -9.37
CA LEU A 154 6.08 -10.02 -10.04
C LEU A 154 4.81 -10.58 -9.39
N LYS A 155 4.84 -11.88 -9.06
CA LYS A 155 3.73 -12.55 -8.39
C LYS A 155 3.47 -11.96 -7.01
N GLU A 156 4.52 -11.84 -6.20
CA GLU A 156 4.48 -11.22 -4.87
C GLU A 156 4.02 -9.76 -4.91
N ALA A 157 4.51 -8.98 -5.88
CA ALA A 157 4.12 -7.58 -6.04
C ALA A 157 2.60 -7.45 -6.24
N TYR A 158 2.06 -8.18 -7.23
CA TYR A 158 0.63 -8.08 -7.53
C TYR A 158 -0.28 -8.79 -6.53
N ASP A 159 0.24 -9.75 -5.75
CA ASP A 159 -0.43 -10.30 -4.56
C ASP A 159 -0.74 -9.17 -3.57
N ILE A 160 0.28 -8.41 -3.18
CA ILE A 160 0.16 -7.25 -2.27
C ILE A 160 -0.79 -6.21 -2.86
N HIS A 161 -0.60 -5.84 -4.13
CA HIS A 161 -1.43 -4.82 -4.78
C HIS A 161 -2.91 -5.21 -4.78
N PHE A 162 -3.24 -6.43 -5.23
CA PHE A 162 -4.65 -6.84 -5.31
C PHE A 162 -5.25 -7.08 -3.93
N ALA A 163 -4.49 -7.58 -2.97
CA ALA A 163 -4.96 -7.69 -1.59
C ALA A 163 -5.31 -6.31 -1.00
N ALA A 164 -4.46 -5.31 -1.22
CA ALA A 164 -4.71 -3.94 -0.80
C ALA A 164 -5.96 -3.33 -1.46
N VAL A 165 -6.19 -3.63 -2.75
CA VAL A 165 -7.40 -3.18 -3.47
C VAL A 165 -8.67 -3.81 -2.89
N ILE A 166 -8.63 -5.11 -2.60
CA ILE A 166 -9.76 -5.83 -2.01
C ILE A 166 -10.08 -5.27 -0.63
N GLU A 167 -9.08 -5.17 0.25
CA GLU A 167 -9.24 -4.60 1.60
C GLU A 167 -9.83 -3.20 1.56
N ARG A 168 -9.25 -2.30 0.75
CA ARG A 168 -9.77 -0.94 0.58
C ARG A 168 -11.23 -0.96 0.14
N ALA A 169 -11.59 -1.76 -0.85
CA ALA A 169 -12.95 -1.80 -1.37
C ALA A 169 -13.95 -2.29 -0.32
N GLU A 170 -13.62 -3.37 0.39
CA GLU A 170 -14.50 -3.97 1.40
C GLU A 170 -14.74 -3.02 2.58
N LYS A 171 -13.68 -2.38 3.11
CA LYS A 171 -13.81 -1.38 4.17
C LYS A 171 -14.61 -0.16 3.73
N GLN A 172 -14.40 0.32 2.50
CA GLN A 172 -15.19 1.42 1.95
C GLN A 172 -16.67 1.05 1.75
N ILE A 173 -16.98 -0.21 1.42
CA ILE A 173 -18.37 -0.70 1.31
C ILE A 173 -19.05 -0.65 2.68
N ILE A 174 -18.37 -1.07 3.75
CA ILE A 174 -18.90 -1.00 5.12
C ILE A 174 -19.25 0.45 5.47
N LEU A 175 -18.28 1.37 5.34
CA LEU A 175 -18.45 2.79 5.64
C LEU A 175 -19.57 3.44 4.83
N ALA A 176 -19.61 3.19 3.51
CA ALA A 176 -20.64 3.72 2.65
C ALA A 176 -22.04 3.19 2.99
N SER A 177 -22.14 1.93 3.44
CA SER A 177 -23.40 1.32 3.84
C SER A 177 -23.96 1.98 5.11
N HIS A 178 -23.13 2.21 6.11
CA HIS A 178 -23.51 2.95 7.33
C HIS A 178 -23.79 4.42 7.06
N GLY A 179 -23.04 5.07 6.17
CA GLY A 179 -23.34 6.43 5.72
C GLY A 179 -24.73 6.55 5.09
N ARG A 180 -25.16 5.55 4.31
CA ARG A 180 -26.54 5.49 3.79
C ARG A 180 -27.58 5.27 4.89
N ARG A 181 -27.24 4.55 5.95
CA ARG A 181 -28.12 4.34 7.12
C ARG A 181 -28.30 5.65 7.90
N LEU A 182 -27.26 6.47 8.04
CA LEU A 182 -27.38 7.82 8.64
C LEU A 182 -28.37 8.69 7.86
N LEU A 183 -28.35 8.64 6.53
CA LEU A 183 -29.28 9.42 5.71
C LEU A 183 -30.76 9.05 5.93
N GLN A 184 -31.06 7.86 6.44
CA GLN A 184 -32.44 7.46 6.76
C GLN A 184 -33.00 8.19 7.99
N LEU A 185 -32.15 8.86 8.77
CA LEU A 185 -32.55 9.64 9.93
C LEU A 185 -32.99 11.07 9.58
N LEU A 186 -32.78 11.49 8.32
CA LEU A 186 -33.23 12.79 7.81
C LEU A 186 -34.66 12.67 7.29
N ASP A 187 -35.59 13.41 7.90
CA ASP A 187 -36.94 13.58 7.39
C ASP A 187 -36.97 14.66 6.28
N ASP A 188 -37.19 14.23 5.04
CA ASP A 188 -37.29 15.09 3.87
C ASP A 188 -38.71 15.58 3.58
N THR A 189 -39.69 15.27 4.44
CA THR A 189 -41.08 15.69 4.28
C THR A 189 -41.16 17.23 4.16
N PRO A 190 -41.73 17.78 3.07
CA PRO A 190 -41.82 19.23 2.89
C PRO A 190 -42.68 19.89 3.97
N VAL A 191 -42.28 21.10 4.38
CA VAL A 191 -43.02 21.90 5.38
C VAL A 191 -43.84 22.97 4.69
N VAL A 192 -45.05 23.22 5.20
CA VAL A 192 -45.91 24.28 4.71
C VAL A 192 -45.35 25.64 5.17
N PRO A 193 -45.30 26.67 4.31
CA PRO A 193 -44.84 27.99 4.72
C PRO A 193 -45.62 28.51 5.94
N GLY A 194 -44.91 28.76 7.05
CA GLY A 194 -45.48 29.20 8.32
C GLY A 194 -45.45 28.14 9.43
N ASP A 195 -45.32 26.86 9.07
CA ASP A 195 -45.04 25.79 10.03
C ASP A 195 -43.53 25.69 10.28
N SER A 196 -43.14 25.38 11.51
CA SER A 196 -41.74 25.10 11.89
C SER A 196 -41.49 23.60 11.92
N ARG A 197 -40.33 23.15 11.42
CA ARG A 197 -39.86 21.78 11.70
C ARG A 197 -39.68 21.60 13.21
N PRO A 198 -39.82 20.37 13.73
CA PRO A 198 -39.30 20.05 15.05
C PRO A 198 -37.84 20.47 15.13
N THR A 199 -37.50 21.29 16.12
CA THR A 199 -36.13 21.80 16.28
C THR A 199 -35.20 20.74 16.87
N SER A 200 -35.73 19.81 17.68
CA SER A 200 -34.94 18.78 18.34
C SER A 200 -34.71 17.56 17.47
N PHE A 201 -33.47 17.11 17.37
CA PHE A 201 -33.14 15.84 16.73
C PHE A 201 -33.45 14.64 17.63
N GLU A 202 -34.50 13.88 17.31
CA GLU A 202 -34.93 12.72 18.12
C GLU A 202 -34.00 11.49 17.96
N HIS A 203 -33.32 11.38 16.82
CA HIS A 203 -32.53 10.20 16.46
C HIS A 203 -31.04 10.27 16.85
N ALA A 204 -30.65 11.20 17.74
CA ALA A 204 -29.26 11.38 18.15
C ALA A 204 -28.60 10.10 18.68
N ALA A 205 -29.31 9.34 19.52
CA ALA A 205 -28.80 8.06 20.03
C ALA A 205 -28.65 6.99 18.93
N GLN A 206 -29.56 6.99 17.96
CA GLN A 206 -29.52 6.05 16.83
C GLN A 206 -28.38 6.40 15.87
N ALA A 207 -28.13 7.69 15.61
CA ALA A 207 -27.00 8.15 14.80
C ALA A 207 -25.65 7.73 15.40
N ARG A 208 -25.50 7.87 16.72
CA ARG A 208 -24.31 7.37 17.45
C ARG A 208 -24.16 5.86 17.34
N GLN A 209 -25.25 5.11 17.52
CA GLN A 209 -25.20 3.66 17.38
C GLN A 209 -24.75 3.23 15.97
N ILE A 210 -25.14 3.96 14.91
CA ILE A 210 -24.68 3.65 13.54
C ILE A 210 -23.15 3.80 13.41
N LEU A 211 -22.55 4.78 14.09
CA LEU A 211 -21.09 4.92 14.12
C LEU A 211 -20.42 3.79 14.90
N ASN A 212 -20.98 3.40 16.04
CA ASN A 212 -20.50 2.25 16.82
C ASN A 212 -20.56 0.95 15.99
N ASP A 213 -21.67 0.72 15.30
CA ASP A 213 -21.86 -0.43 14.42
C ASP A 213 -20.82 -0.41 13.27
N ALA A 214 -20.52 0.77 12.72
CA ALA A 214 -19.48 0.91 11.70
C ALA A 214 -18.07 0.60 12.25
N GLU A 215 -17.79 0.96 13.49
CA GLU A 215 -16.52 0.70 14.16
C GLU A 215 -16.34 -0.79 14.42
N GLU A 216 -17.39 -1.42 14.92
CA GLU A 216 -17.44 -2.86 15.17
C GLU A 216 -17.27 -3.64 13.86
N ASP A 217 -18.03 -3.31 12.81
CA ASP A 217 -17.92 -3.97 11.50
C ASP A 217 -16.52 -3.81 10.88
N LEU A 218 -15.90 -2.63 11.01
CA LEU A 218 -14.53 -2.41 10.52
C LEU A 218 -13.49 -3.19 11.33
N ARG A 219 -13.70 -3.33 12.64
CA ARG A 219 -12.83 -4.08 13.55
C ARG A 219 -12.97 -5.58 13.35
N GLU A 220 -14.18 -6.06 13.08
CA GLU A 220 -14.48 -7.46 12.80
C GLU A 220 -14.09 -7.87 11.37
N TRP A 221 -13.87 -6.90 10.48
CA TRP A 221 -13.41 -7.19 9.12
C TRP A 221 -12.14 -8.04 9.13
N THR A 222 -12.17 -9.12 8.38
CA THR A 222 -11.04 -10.02 8.19
C THR A 222 -10.86 -10.33 6.71
N SER A 223 -9.61 -10.47 6.28
CA SER A 223 -9.30 -10.81 4.90
C SER A 223 -9.69 -12.25 4.57
N ASN A 224 -10.56 -12.44 3.58
CA ASN A 224 -10.95 -13.75 3.06
C ASN A 224 -10.26 -14.08 1.72
N ILE A 225 -9.05 -13.57 1.53
CA ILE A 225 -8.30 -13.73 0.27
C ILE A 225 -7.62 -15.09 0.26
N GLU A 226 -7.84 -15.88 -0.80
CA GLU A 226 -7.18 -17.17 -0.97
C GLU A 226 -5.65 -16.96 -1.14
N PRO A 227 -4.82 -17.65 -0.35
CA PRO A 227 -3.37 -17.53 -0.48
C PRO A 227 -2.87 -17.94 -1.87
N ILE A 228 -1.99 -17.13 -2.44
CA ILE A 228 -1.40 -17.42 -3.73
C ILE A 228 -0.41 -18.61 -3.64
N ASN A 229 -0.70 -19.68 -4.39
CA ASN A 229 0.14 -20.90 -4.39
C ASN A 229 1.49 -20.73 -5.11
N TYR A 230 2.60 -20.61 -4.37
CA TYR A 230 3.94 -20.49 -4.95
C TYR A 230 4.51 -21.85 -5.36
N GLN A 231 4.43 -22.20 -6.65
CA GLN A 231 5.01 -23.44 -7.23
C GLN A 231 6.53 -23.57 -6.99
N SER A 232 7.22 -22.47 -6.70
CA SER A 232 8.64 -22.45 -6.35
C SER A 232 8.92 -23.00 -4.94
N GLN A 233 7.94 -23.06 -4.03
CA GLN A 233 8.12 -23.59 -2.67
C GLN A 233 8.43 -25.10 -2.67
N GLY A 234 8.15 -25.82 -3.76
CA GLY A 234 8.50 -27.23 -3.93
C GLY A 234 9.86 -27.49 -4.59
N MET A 235 10.58 -26.45 -5.04
CA MET A 235 11.92 -26.61 -5.63
C MET A 235 12.98 -26.33 -4.56
N GLY A 236 13.84 -27.32 -4.28
CA GLY A 236 15.01 -27.11 -3.43
C GLY A 236 16.00 -26.11 -4.06
N SER A 237 17.05 -25.72 -3.33
CA SER A 237 18.05 -24.73 -3.81
C SER A 237 18.73 -25.11 -5.14
N ASN A 238 18.61 -26.38 -5.57
CA ASN A 238 19.15 -26.93 -6.80
C ASN A 238 18.14 -27.02 -7.97
N LEU A 239 16.97 -26.35 -7.88
CA LEU A 239 15.92 -26.38 -8.91
C LEU A 239 15.33 -27.79 -9.19
N MET A 240 15.64 -28.75 -8.31
CA MET A 240 15.05 -30.10 -8.33
C MET A 240 13.80 -30.12 -7.46
N PRO A 241 12.73 -30.82 -7.86
CA PRO A 241 11.59 -31.08 -6.99
C PRO A 241 12.09 -31.73 -5.69
N SER A 242 11.81 -31.08 -4.57
CA SER A 242 12.00 -31.66 -3.26
C SER A 242 10.94 -32.74 -3.07
N GLU A 243 11.31 -34.01 -3.26
CA GLU A 243 10.46 -35.13 -2.85
C GLU A 243 10.41 -35.17 -1.32
N GLY A 244 9.42 -34.49 -0.75
CA GLY A 244 9.07 -34.57 0.67
C GLY A 244 9.03 -33.21 1.36
N ALA A 245 7.90 -32.51 1.26
CA ALA A 245 7.59 -31.37 2.13
C ALA A 245 6.13 -31.45 2.61
N GLY A 246 5.83 -32.50 3.38
CA GLY A 246 4.76 -32.49 4.36
C GLY A 246 5.38 -32.27 5.73
N GLY A 247 5.34 -31.04 6.25
CA GLY A 247 5.88 -30.74 7.58
C GLY A 247 6.24 -29.27 7.73
N SER A 248 5.42 -28.55 8.50
CA SER A 248 5.69 -27.25 9.09
C SER A 248 7.13 -27.15 9.63
N ILE A 249 7.80 -26.00 9.45
CA ILE A 249 8.65 -25.31 10.44
C ILE A 249 9.18 -23.97 9.87
N THR A 250 8.85 -22.92 10.62
CA THR A 250 9.63 -21.71 10.98
C THR A 250 10.74 -21.25 10.04
N THR A 251 10.54 -20.07 9.47
CA THR A 251 11.53 -19.27 8.75
C THR A 251 12.68 -18.83 9.66
N ALA A 252 13.89 -19.32 9.38
CA ALA A 252 15.15 -18.67 9.76
C ALA A 252 15.79 -18.10 8.48
N PRO A 253 16.30 -16.85 8.47
CA PRO A 253 16.90 -16.28 7.29
C PRO A 253 18.32 -16.82 7.11
N ALA A 254 18.63 -17.31 5.91
CA ALA A 254 19.99 -17.63 5.52
C ALA A 254 20.72 -16.32 5.17
N THR A 255 21.74 -16.01 5.94
CA THR A 255 22.64 -14.86 5.78
C THR A 255 23.39 -14.95 4.45
N ILE A 256 23.22 -13.95 3.59
CA ILE A 256 24.14 -13.68 2.47
C ILE A 256 24.77 -12.33 2.77
N SER A 257 26.06 -12.35 3.07
CA SER A 257 26.88 -11.15 3.30
C SER A 257 26.91 -10.30 2.03
N ALA A 258 26.23 -9.16 2.07
CA ALA A 258 26.42 -8.05 1.15
C ALA A 258 26.96 -6.88 1.96
N ASP A 259 28.23 -6.58 1.74
CA ASP A 259 28.92 -5.47 2.37
C ASP A 259 28.44 -4.14 1.74
N ALA A 260 28.12 -3.20 2.62
CA ALA A 260 27.92 -1.75 2.44
C ALA A 260 26.91 -1.23 1.38
N ILE A 261 25.64 -1.12 1.77
CA ILE A 261 24.82 0.06 1.48
C ILE A 261 24.08 0.43 2.77
N GLU A 262 24.43 1.57 3.37
CA GLU A 262 23.78 2.12 4.56
C GLU A 262 22.27 2.33 4.31
N PRO A 263 21.38 1.82 5.18
CA PRO A 263 19.98 2.20 5.16
C PRO A 263 19.82 3.55 5.86
N ASP A 264 19.18 4.49 5.17
CA ASP A 264 18.64 5.72 5.76
C ASP A 264 17.56 5.33 6.78
N GLN A 265 17.98 5.23 8.05
CA GLN A 265 17.11 4.98 9.18
C GLN A 265 16.43 6.29 9.56
N THR A 266 15.16 6.43 9.19
CA THR A 266 14.12 7.00 10.04
C THR A 266 12.78 6.79 9.37
N ARG A 267 12.10 5.71 9.75
CA ARG A 267 10.65 5.62 9.85
C ARG A 267 10.37 4.34 10.61
N ASP A 268 10.11 4.53 11.90
CA ASP A 268 9.50 3.50 12.74
C ASP A 268 8.31 2.92 11.98
N ARG A 269 8.30 1.60 11.83
CA ARG A 269 7.06 0.87 11.55
C ARG A 269 6.15 1.14 12.74
N ILE A 270 5.23 2.10 12.57
CA ILE A 270 4.11 2.20 13.48
C ILE A 270 3.14 1.10 13.07
N ASP A 271 3.04 0.09 13.92
CA ASP A 271 1.91 -0.83 13.94
C ASP A 271 0.71 -0.03 14.47
N THR A 272 0.13 0.86 13.63
CA THR A 272 -1.09 1.62 13.95
C THR A 272 -2.32 0.77 13.69
N SER A 273 -2.38 -0.44 14.26
CA SER A 273 -3.65 -1.14 14.42
C SER A 273 -4.55 -0.48 15.48
N ALA A 274 -4.10 0.56 16.19
CA ALA A 274 -4.90 1.16 17.27
C ALA A 274 -4.48 2.60 17.68
N GLU A 275 -3.87 3.41 16.81
CA GLU A 275 -3.71 4.85 17.12
C GLU A 275 -4.96 5.62 16.66
N GLY A 276 -6.05 5.40 17.40
CA GLY A 276 -7.27 6.20 17.42
C GLY A 276 -7.84 6.57 16.04
N SER A 277 -8.52 5.62 15.41
CA SER A 277 -9.46 5.89 14.30
C SER A 277 -10.33 7.11 14.64
N HIS A 278 -10.65 7.94 13.65
CA HIS A 278 -11.59 9.06 13.83
C HIS A 278 -12.91 8.61 14.46
N LEU A 279 -13.32 7.38 14.18
CA LEU A 279 -14.49 6.75 14.76
C LEU A 279 -14.30 6.49 16.26
N ALA A 280 -13.19 5.85 16.65
CA ALA A 280 -12.84 5.58 18.04
C ALA A 280 -12.66 6.87 18.87
N LYS A 281 -12.14 7.95 18.26
CA LYS A 281 -12.04 9.27 18.90
C LYS A 281 -13.41 9.93 19.07
N ALA A 282 -14.28 9.84 18.07
CA ALA A 282 -15.63 10.40 18.14
C ALA A 282 -16.48 9.67 19.21
N THR A 283 -16.40 8.34 19.25
CA THR A 283 -17.15 7.52 20.22
C THR A 283 -16.67 7.73 21.65
N SER A 284 -15.35 7.76 21.88
CA SER A 284 -14.77 7.99 23.22
C SER A 284 -15.00 9.39 23.79
N VAL A 285 -14.85 10.44 22.98
CA VAL A 285 -15.09 11.83 23.43
C VAL A 285 -16.56 12.03 23.84
N GLU A 286 -17.50 11.40 23.14
CA GLU A 286 -18.93 11.50 23.47
C GLU A 286 -19.31 10.69 24.72
N GLU A 287 -18.68 9.53 24.97
CA GLU A 287 -18.88 8.76 26.21
C GLU A 287 -18.42 9.54 27.46
N GLU A 288 -17.31 10.26 27.38
CA GLU A 288 -16.81 11.10 28.49
C GLU A 288 -17.76 12.26 28.80
N VAL A 289 -18.33 12.90 27.76
CA VAL A 289 -19.35 13.96 27.93
C VAL A 289 -20.60 13.41 28.60
N GLN A 290 -21.04 12.20 28.25
CA GLN A 290 -22.20 11.56 28.87
C GLN A 290 -21.97 11.22 30.35
N GLN A 291 -20.78 10.73 30.71
CA GLN A 291 -20.43 10.44 32.11
C GLN A 291 -20.35 11.71 32.97
N GLN A 292 -19.85 12.82 32.42
CA GLN A 292 -19.83 14.11 33.11
C GLN A 292 -21.24 14.66 33.35
N GLN A 293 -22.13 14.59 32.35
CA GLN A 293 -23.51 15.03 32.50
C GLN A 293 -24.31 14.19 33.51
N GLN A 294 -24.02 12.88 33.62
CA GLN A 294 -24.61 12.03 34.66
C GLN A 294 -24.06 12.35 36.06
N GLN A 295 -22.76 12.62 36.20
CA GLN A 295 -22.16 12.99 37.49
C GLN A 295 -22.63 14.37 38.00
N GLU A 296 -22.90 15.33 37.10
CA GLU A 296 -23.46 16.63 37.47
C GLU A 296 -24.93 16.55 37.93
N GLN A 297 -25.70 15.58 37.41
CA GLN A 297 -27.09 15.35 37.84
C GLN A 297 -27.19 14.60 39.19
N GLU A 298 -26.15 13.86 39.59
CA GLU A 298 -26.12 13.11 40.86
C GLU A 298 -25.52 13.88 42.05
N GLN A 299 -25.00 15.10 41.87
CA GLN A 299 -24.54 15.91 43.01
C GLN A 299 -25.73 16.43 43.83
N PRO A 300 -25.86 16.06 45.12
CA PRO A 300 -26.91 16.60 45.97
C PRO A 300 -26.66 18.08 46.19
N VAL A 301 -27.65 18.91 45.86
CA VAL A 301 -27.68 20.34 46.21
C VAL A 301 -27.55 20.45 47.73
N ALA A 302 -26.35 20.79 48.20
CA ALA A 302 -26.10 21.07 49.61
C ALA A 302 -26.88 22.32 50.00
N ALA A 303 -27.93 22.13 50.80
CA ALA A 303 -28.65 23.19 51.50
C ALA A 303 -27.89 23.63 52.76
#